data_AF-A0A816RXU7-F1
#
_entry.id   AF-A0A816RXU7-F1
#
_cell.length_a   1.000
_cell.length_b   1.000
_cell.length_c   1.000
_cell.angle_alpha   90.00
_cell.angle_beta   90.00
_cell.angle_gamma   90.00
#
_symmetry.space_group_name_H-M   'P 1'
#
loop_
_entity.id
_entity.type
_entity.pdbx_description
1 polymer ?
#
loop_
_entity_poly.entity_id
_entity_poly.type
_entity_poly.pdbx_seq_one_letter_code
_entity_poly.pdbx_strand_id
1 'polypeptide(L)'
;MMPKRETVQLAYLYFIPKPHKAGAPLRPIVSSMNMPTTGISTFLDKLIRPIFNKHVRSTTIIDGVDLIYRLETYTTNGYLKPKTYLCTFDITDLYTMLPQEESLNILIEFLVQHGYQKVQNIPIDIIR
;
A
#
# COMPACT_ATOMS: atom_id res chain seq x y z
N MET A 1 -8.84 -0.91 14.71
CA MET A 1 -9.39 -1.04 16.08
C MET A 1 -8.22 -1.26 17.01
N MET A 2 -8.09 -0.51 18.10
CA MET A 2 -7.00 -0.77 19.05
C MET A 2 -7.25 -2.09 19.78
N PRO A 3 -6.25 -2.97 19.93
CA PRO A 3 -6.42 -4.18 20.71
C PRO A 3 -6.68 -3.83 22.18
N LYS A 4 -7.55 -4.61 22.84
CA LYS A 4 -7.74 -4.48 24.29
C LYS A 4 -6.48 -5.01 24.98
N ARG A 5 -6.13 -4.44 26.14
CA ARG A 5 -4.98 -4.90 26.94
C ARG A 5 -5.05 -6.40 27.25
N GLU A 6 -6.25 -6.88 27.54
CA GLU A 6 -6.55 -8.28 27.85
C GLU A 6 -6.38 -9.23 26.65
N THR A 7 -6.41 -8.70 25.43
CA THR A 7 -6.39 -9.50 24.19
C THR A 7 -5.13 -9.26 23.36
N VAL A 8 -4.17 -8.47 23.88
CA VAL A 8 -2.95 -8.14 23.15
C VAL A 8 -2.08 -9.38 23.03
N GLN A 9 -1.55 -9.63 21.83
CA GLN A 9 -0.72 -10.80 21.55
C GLN A 9 0.51 -10.41 20.74
N LEU A 10 1.60 -11.17 20.90
CA LEU A 10 2.77 -11.02 20.04
C LEU A 10 2.45 -11.53 18.63
N ALA A 11 3.05 -10.89 17.64
CA ALA A 11 2.97 -11.38 16.27
C ALA A 11 3.69 -12.73 16.15
N TYR A 12 3.16 -13.62 15.30
CA TYR A 12 3.79 -14.90 15.01
C TYR A 12 4.01 -15.07 13.51
N LEU A 13 5.14 -15.70 13.17
CA LEU A 13 5.54 -16.02 11.81
C LEU A 13 5.07 -17.43 11.46
N TYR A 14 4.41 -17.57 10.32
CA TYR A 14 4.07 -18.87 9.74
C TYR A 14 4.30 -18.85 8.23
N PHE A 15 4.28 -20.03 7.61
CA PHE A 15 4.61 -20.19 6.20
C PHE A 15 3.45 -20.83 5.45
N ILE A 16 3.08 -20.25 4.29
CA ILE A 16 2.06 -20.79 3.40
C ILE A 16 2.74 -21.27 2.12
N PRO A 17 2.54 -22.53 1.66
CA PRO A 17 3.11 -22.99 0.40
C PRO A 17 2.48 -22.24 -0.79
N LYS A 18 3.29 -21.99 -1.84
CA LYS A 18 2.82 -21.50 -3.14
C LYS A 18 2.67 -22.70 -4.09
N PRO A 19 1.53 -23.42 -4.11
CA PRO A 19 1.39 -24.68 -4.86
C PRO A 19 1.47 -24.51 -6.38
N HIS A 20 1.24 -23.30 -6.88
CA HIS A 20 1.32 -22.96 -8.30
C HIS A 20 2.76 -22.68 -8.79
N LYS A 21 3.79 -22.78 -7.94
CA LYS A 21 5.20 -22.58 -8.31
C LYS A 21 5.98 -23.89 -8.13
N ALA A 22 6.91 -24.16 -9.04
CA ALA A 22 7.78 -25.34 -8.98
C ALA A 22 8.53 -25.41 -7.64
N GLY A 23 8.57 -26.60 -7.03
CA GLY A 23 9.16 -26.80 -5.70
C GLY A 23 8.33 -26.30 -4.53
N ALA A 24 7.11 -25.80 -4.77
CA ALA A 24 6.17 -25.29 -3.75
C ALA A 24 6.81 -24.35 -2.70
N PRO A 25 7.51 -23.28 -3.12
CA PRO A 25 8.22 -22.38 -2.22
C PRO A 25 7.28 -21.79 -1.17
N LEU A 26 7.80 -21.57 0.02
CA LEU A 26 7.05 -21.05 1.15
C LEU A 26 6.94 -19.52 1.08
N ARG A 27 5.75 -18.98 1.39
CA ARG A 27 5.51 -17.56 1.63
C ARG A 27 5.52 -17.31 3.14
N PRO A 28 6.50 -16.56 3.69
CA PRO A 28 6.44 -16.13 5.08
C PRO A 28 5.28 -15.15 5.28
N ILE A 29 4.50 -15.33 6.34
CA ILE A 29 3.42 -14.45 6.76
C ILE A 29 3.58 -14.14 8.24
N VAL A 30 3.54 -12.85 8.58
CA VAL A 30 3.49 -12.39 9.96
C VAL A 30 2.02 -12.13 10.31
N SER A 31 1.45 -12.95 11.20
CA SER A 31 0.14 -12.68 11.78
C SER A 31 0.27 -11.63 12.87
N SER A 32 -0.25 -10.44 12.59
CA SER A 32 -0.23 -9.27 13.47
C SER A 32 -1.59 -8.96 14.10
N MET A 33 -2.49 -9.95 14.14
CA MET A 33 -3.81 -9.76 14.76
C MET A 33 -3.66 -9.45 16.25
N ASN A 34 -4.29 -8.36 16.70
CA ASN A 34 -4.26 -7.89 18.08
C ASN A 34 -2.86 -7.56 18.64
N MET A 35 -1.89 -7.21 17.79
CA MET A 35 -0.57 -6.82 18.27
C MET A 35 -0.52 -5.34 18.68
N PRO A 36 0.41 -4.93 19.56
CA PRO A 36 0.52 -3.53 19.99
C PRO A 36 0.65 -2.53 18.83
N THR A 37 1.32 -2.91 17.74
CA THR A 37 1.52 -2.04 16.58
C THR A 37 0.28 -1.89 15.69
N THR A 38 -0.76 -2.72 15.83
CA THR A 38 -2.01 -2.57 15.06
C THR A 38 -2.66 -1.19 15.29
N GLY A 39 -2.55 -0.67 16.52
CA GLY A 39 -3.01 0.68 16.86
C GLY A 39 -2.23 1.76 16.11
N ILE A 40 -0.90 1.60 16.04
CA ILE A 40 0.00 2.50 15.32
C ILE A 40 -0.29 2.45 13.82
N SER A 41 -0.41 1.27 13.21
CA SER A 41 -0.75 1.13 11.78
C SER A 41 -2.11 1.75 11.47
N THR A 42 -3.11 1.58 12.33
CA THR A 42 -4.44 2.21 12.17
C THR A 42 -4.33 3.74 12.25
N PHE A 43 -3.51 4.27 13.16
CA PHE A 43 -3.29 5.70 13.30
C PHE A 43 -2.60 6.28 12.06
N LEU A 44 -1.53 5.64 11.58
CA LEU A 44 -0.83 6.04 10.37
C LEU A 44 -1.74 6.00 9.14
N ASP A 45 -2.59 4.97 9.00
CA ASP A 45 -3.57 4.92 7.91
C ASP A 45 -4.53 6.13 7.94
N LYS A 46 -5.03 6.52 9.12
CA LYS A 46 -5.89 7.71 9.25
C LYS A 46 -5.17 9.01 8.88
N LEU A 47 -3.86 9.09 9.10
CA LEU A 47 -3.06 10.25 8.71
C LEU A 47 -2.82 10.31 7.20
N ILE A 48 -2.45 9.16 6.60
CA ILE A 48 -1.98 9.09 5.21
C ILE A 48 -3.12 8.93 4.21
N ARG A 49 -4.22 8.25 4.57
CA ARG A 49 -5.35 7.97 3.67
C ARG A 49 -5.93 9.23 3.00
N PRO A 50 -6.15 10.37 3.69
CA PRO A 50 -6.64 11.59 3.04
C PRO A 50 -5.67 12.12 1.97
N ILE A 51 -4.37 12.00 2.20
CA ILE A 51 -3.32 12.43 1.25
C ILE A 51 -3.33 11.51 0.03
N PHE A 52 -3.38 10.20 0.25
CA PHE A 52 -3.52 9.20 -0.82
C PHE A 52 -4.78 9.47 -1.66
N ASN A 53 -5.93 9.67 -1.02
CA ASN A 53 -7.20 9.93 -1.70
C ASN A 53 -7.15 11.20 -2.56
N LYS A 54 -6.46 12.24 -2.10
CA LYS A 54 -6.36 13.51 -2.79
C LYS A 54 -5.42 13.46 -4.01
N HIS A 55 -4.26 12.81 -3.87
CA HIS A 55 -3.16 12.95 -4.83
C HIS A 55 -2.82 11.69 -5.61
N VAL A 56 -3.13 10.50 -5.07
CA VAL A 56 -2.63 9.21 -5.59
C VAL A 56 -3.77 8.31 -6.09
N ARG A 57 -4.99 8.47 -5.57
CA ARG A 57 -6.14 7.64 -5.94
C ARG A 57 -6.48 7.68 -7.44
N SER A 58 -6.27 8.80 -8.12
CA SER A 58 -6.58 8.93 -9.55
C SER A 58 -5.71 8.03 -10.42
N THR A 59 -4.47 7.73 -10.01
CA THR A 59 -3.54 6.88 -10.74
C THR A 59 -3.47 5.44 -10.22
N THR A 60 -4.13 5.15 -9.09
CA THR A 60 -4.10 3.82 -8.47
C THR A 60 -5.39 3.05 -8.72
N ILE A 61 -5.24 1.81 -9.19
CA ILE A 61 -6.30 0.79 -9.25
C ILE A 61 -6.45 0.16 -7.87
N ILE A 62 -7.65 0.19 -7.30
CA ILE A 62 -7.89 -0.31 -5.93
C ILE A 62 -8.27 -1.80 -5.91
N ASP A 63 -9.08 -2.22 -6.88
CA ASP A 63 -9.56 -3.59 -6.99
C ASP A 63 -9.97 -3.91 -8.44
N GLY A 64 -10.47 -5.13 -8.66
CA GLY A 64 -10.90 -5.58 -9.98
C GLY A 64 -12.12 -4.84 -10.51
N VAL A 65 -13.01 -4.34 -9.65
CA VAL A 65 -14.21 -3.60 -10.08
C VAL A 65 -13.81 -2.19 -10.55
N ASP A 66 -12.94 -1.51 -9.78
CA ASP A 66 -12.34 -0.22 -10.15
C ASP A 66 -11.57 -0.33 -11.47
N LEU A 67 -10.85 -1.45 -11.70
CA LEU A 67 -10.16 -1.70 -12.96
C LEU A 67 -11.13 -1.80 -14.14
N ILE A 68 -12.18 -2.60 -14.03
CA ILE A 68 -13.18 -2.78 -15.09
C ILE A 68 -13.81 -1.44 -15.45
N TYR A 69 -14.29 -0.69 -14.45
CA TYR A 69 -14.91 0.62 -14.66
C TYR A 69 -13.96 1.62 -15.35
N ARG A 70 -12.67 1.62 -14.97
CA ARG A 70 -11.66 2.49 -15.60
C ARG A 70 -11.37 2.07 -17.04
N LEU A 71 -11.34 0.78 -17.35
CA LEU A 71 -11.16 0.29 -18.72
C LEU A 71 -12.37 0.60 -19.60
N GLU A 72 -13.59 0.48 -19.08
CA GLU A 72 -14.82 0.89 -19.76
C GLU A 72 -14.81 2.39 -20.06
N THR A 73 -14.43 3.21 -19.07
CA THR A 73 -14.27 4.66 -19.25
C THR A 73 -13.21 4.98 -20.29
N TYR A 74 -12.05 4.32 -20.24
CA TYR A 74 -10.96 4.48 -21.20
C TYR A 74 -11.39 4.11 -22.63
N THR A 75 -12.22 3.07 -22.76
CA THR A 75 -12.82 2.64 -24.04
C THR A 75 -13.86 3.63 -24.53
N THR A 76 -14.76 4.09 -23.66
CA THR A 76 -15.83 5.05 -23.98
C THR A 76 -15.27 6.39 -24.44
N ASN A 77 -14.15 6.82 -23.86
CA ASN A 77 -13.43 8.02 -24.26
C ASN A 77 -12.60 7.84 -25.56
N GLY A 78 -12.66 6.68 -26.21
CA GLY A 78 -11.98 6.40 -27.47
C GLY A 78 -10.46 6.21 -27.35
N TYR A 79 -9.94 5.98 -26.14
CA TYR A 79 -8.51 5.80 -25.92
C TYR A 79 -8.04 4.37 -26.21
N LEU A 80 -8.92 3.37 -26.07
CA LEU A 80 -8.64 1.99 -26.48
C LEU A 80 -8.77 1.85 -28.00
N LYS A 81 -7.63 1.84 -28.70
CA LYS A 81 -7.54 1.74 -30.16
C LYS A 81 -7.03 0.36 -30.56
N PRO A 82 -7.23 -0.08 -31.81
CA PRO A 82 -6.66 -1.34 -32.31
C PRO A 82 -5.12 -1.45 -32.18
N LYS A 83 -4.42 -0.31 -32.08
CA LYS A 83 -2.96 -0.24 -31.90
C LYS A 83 -2.53 0.04 -30.46
N THR A 84 -3.45 0.01 -29.49
CA THR A 84 -3.12 0.19 -28.07
C THR A 84 -2.41 -1.07 -27.57
N TYR A 85 -1.22 -0.88 -27.00
CA TYR A 85 -0.48 -1.95 -26.34
C TYR A 85 -0.83 -2.02 -24.86
N LEU A 86 -1.05 -3.24 -24.37
CA LEU A 86 -1.18 -3.52 -22.95
C LEU A 86 0.12 -4.16 -22.47
N CYS A 87 0.74 -3.54 -21.47
CA CYS A 87 1.96 -4.03 -20.84
C CYS A 87 1.65 -4.43 -19.41
N THR A 88 2.19 -5.57 -18.97
CA THR A 88 2.11 -6.01 -17.58
C THR A 88 3.50 -6.02 -16.96
N PHE A 89 3.58 -5.56 -15.72
CA PHE A 89 4.79 -5.59 -14.91
C PHE A 89 4.45 -6.33 -13.61
N ASP A 90 5.28 -7.29 -13.24
CA ASP A 90 5.15 -8.02 -11.96
C ASP A 90 6.32 -7.65 -11.07
N ILE A 91 6.02 -7.12 -9.88
CA ILE A 91 7.04 -6.79 -8.88
C ILE A 91 7.18 -7.98 -7.94
N THR A 92 8.36 -8.60 -7.95
CA THR A 92 8.66 -9.73 -7.06
C THR A 92 9.00 -9.22 -5.66
N ASP A 93 8.47 -9.93 -4.64
CA ASP A 93 8.84 -9.74 -3.23
C ASP A 93 8.76 -8.28 -2.70
N LEU A 94 7.78 -7.51 -3.21
CA LEU A 94 7.57 -6.08 -2.93
C LEU A 94 7.72 -5.71 -1.45
N TYR A 95 7.08 -6.43 -0.54
CA TYR A 95 7.09 -6.10 0.89
C TYR A 95 8.46 -6.29 1.55
N THR A 96 9.23 -7.28 1.11
CA THR A 96 10.55 -7.59 1.70
C THR A 96 11.67 -6.82 1.05
N MET A 97 11.47 -6.32 -0.17
CA MET A 97 12.47 -5.58 -0.94
C MET A 97 12.30 -4.05 -0.86
N LEU A 98 11.30 -3.55 -0.12
CA LEU A 98 11.08 -2.10 0.02
C LEU A 98 12.17 -1.49 0.92
N PRO A 99 13.06 -0.63 0.39
CA PRO A 99 14.11 0.00 1.19
C PRO A 99 13.49 1.05 2.13
N GLN A 100 13.63 0.86 3.45
CA GLN A 100 12.85 1.63 4.43
C GLN A 100 13.22 3.11 4.46
N GLU A 101 14.52 3.42 4.52
CA GLU A 101 15.02 4.80 4.56
C GLU A 101 14.66 5.58 3.29
N GLU A 102 14.88 4.97 2.14
CA GLU A 102 14.55 5.53 0.84
C GLU A 102 13.04 5.75 0.70
N SER A 103 12.21 4.85 1.21
CA SER A 103 10.76 5.01 1.20
C SER A 103 10.29 6.18 2.04
N LEU A 104 10.92 6.41 3.21
CA LEU A 104 10.64 7.59 4.04
C LEU A 104 11.08 8.88 3.34
N ASN A 105 12.24 8.87 2.68
CA ASN A 105 12.72 10.01 1.91
C ASN A 105 11.77 10.37 0.76
N ILE A 106 11.33 9.37 -0.01
CA ILE A 106 10.35 9.54 -1.09
C ILE A 106 9.04 10.11 -0.56
N LEU A 107 8.56 9.64 0.60
CA LEU A 107 7.36 10.17 1.22
C LEU A 107 7.52 11.65 1.61
N ILE A 108 8.65 12.03 2.20
CA ILE A 108 8.92 13.43 2.58
C ILE A 108 8.98 14.32 1.34
N GLU A 109 9.72 13.90 0.32
CA GLU A 109 9.80 14.61 -0.96
C GLU A 109 8.42 14.79 -1.60
N PHE A 110 7.62 13.73 -1.62
CA PHE A 110 6.24 13.77 -2.10
C PHE A 110 5.40 14.79 -1.33
N LEU A 111 5.47 14.80 0.00
CA LEU A 111 4.73 15.74 0.84
C LEU A 111 5.14 17.19 0.59
N VAL A 112 6.46 17.46 0.50
CA VAL A 112 6.99 18.80 0.19
C VAL A 112 6.53 19.26 -1.20
N GLN A 113 6.62 18.40 -2.21
CA GLN A 113 6.19 18.70 -3.59
C GLN A 113 4.70 19.06 -3.66
N HIS A 114 3.87 18.48 -2.81
CA HIS A 114 2.42 18.77 -2.73
C HIS A 114 2.08 19.87 -1.71
N GLY A 115 3.08 20.61 -1.21
CA GLY A 115 2.91 21.79 -0.36
C GLY A 115 2.57 21.49 1.10
N TYR A 116 2.81 20.27 1.58
CA TYR A 116 2.61 19.93 2.99
C TYR A 116 3.81 20.37 3.83
N GLN A 117 3.53 21.11 4.90
CA GLN A 117 4.48 21.37 5.99
C GLN A 117 4.13 20.55 7.25
N LYS A 118 2.88 20.07 7.32
CA LYS A 118 2.35 19.24 8.41
C LYS A 118 1.22 18.35 7.91
N VAL A 119 1.04 17.19 8.55
CA VAL A 119 -0.07 16.25 8.32
C VAL A 119 -0.88 16.15 9.60
N GLN A 120 -2.14 16.61 9.60
CA GLN A 120 -3.01 16.65 10.78
C GLN A 120 -2.31 17.21 12.04
N ASN A 121 -1.60 18.33 11.87
CA ASN A 121 -0.80 19.01 12.90
C ASN A 121 0.52 18.35 13.31
N ILE A 122 0.93 17.27 12.64
CA ILE A 122 2.24 16.65 12.82
C ILE A 122 3.20 17.26 11.78
N PRO A 123 4.24 18.00 12.20
CA PRO A 123 5.28 18.48 11.30
C PRO A 123 5.93 17.35 10.50
N ILE A 124 6.20 17.56 9.21
CA ILE A 124 6.73 16.52 8.31
C ILE A 124 8.18 16.11 8.63
N ASP A 125 8.93 16.97 9.33
CA ASP A 125 10.29 16.71 9.81
C ASP A 125 10.35 15.65 10.91
N ILE A 126 9.23 15.37 11.61
CA ILE A 126 9.12 14.28 12.61
C ILE A 126 9.09 12.89 11.96
N ILE A 127 8.89 12.81 10.64
CA ILE A 127 8.92 11.53 9.92
C ILE A 127 10.35 10.93 9.92
N ARG A 128 11.37 11.71 10.31
CA ARG A 128 12.76 11.28 10.52
C ARG A 128 13.14 11.18 11.99
#